data_AF-A0A1F9VKD0-F1
#
_entry.id   AF-A0A1F9VKD0-F1
#
_cell.length_a   1.000
_cell.length_b   1.000
_cell.length_c   1.000
_cell.angle_alpha   90.00
_cell.angle_beta   90.00
_cell.angle_gamma   90.00
#
_symmetry.space_group_name_H-M   'P 1'
#
loop_
_entity.id
_entity.type
_entity.pdbx_description
1 polymer ?
#
loop_
_entity_poly.entity_id
_entity_poly.type
_entity_poly.pdbx_seq_one_letter_code
_entity_poly.pdbx_strand_id
1 'polypeptide(L)'
;MLFLKLFLGILFFVLGWVYLYNPSLVLKINQFAREAVFNDRFLLLERKKLSILFFCASFLALYMGYSSISPSEDSFEAHTVSHRIYLAMLDLRSHNYQSAAQKYRAILEAAPNNIYALKGLARTYFAMGNAKRARDIYVRLSRLYPHDTQVKKELEKLKK
;
A
#
# COMPACT_ATOMS: atom_id res chain seq x y z
N MET A 1 3.54 -8.79 -11.33
CA MET A 1 3.85 -9.79 -10.27
C MET A 1 3.60 -11.23 -10.72
N LEU A 2 2.42 -11.58 -11.25
CA LEU A 2 2.11 -12.96 -11.70
C LEU A 2 3.03 -13.47 -12.83
N PHE A 3 3.23 -12.68 -13.89
CA PHE A 3 4.09 -13.05 -15.03
C PHE A 3 5.54 -13.33 -14.63
N LEU A 4 6.10 -12.57 -13.69
CA LEU A 4 7.47 -12.77 -13.20
C LEU A 4 7.61 -14.10 -12.46
N LYS A 5 6.62 -14.46 -11.63
CA LYS A 5 6.57 -15.73 -10.91
C LYS A 5 6.45 -16.92 -11.87
N LEU A 6 5.61 -16.77 -12.90
CA LEU A 6 5.42 -17.77 -13.96
C LEU A 6 6.70 -17.97 -14.79
N PHE A 7 7.34 -16.87 -15.19
CA PHE A 7 8.62 -16.91 -15.91
C PHE A 7 9.71 -17.59 -15.08
N LEU A 8 9.84 -17.22 -13.80
CA LEU A 8 10.82 -17.82 -12.90
C LEU A 8 10.55 -19.32 -12.70
N GLY A 9 9.28 -19.73 -12.60
CA GLY A 9 8.90 -21.15 -12.53
C GLY A 9 9.27 -21.93 -13.79
N ILE A 10 8.99 -21.39 -14.98
CA ILE A 10 9.36 -22.00 -16.27
C ILE A 10 10.88 -22.12 -16.38
N LEU A 11 11.63 -21.09 -15.96
CA LEU A 11 13.09 -21.09 -15.96
C LEU A 11 13.64 -22.24 -15.10
N PHE A 12 13.18 -22.40 -13.86
CA PHE A 12 13.60 -23.49 -12.98
C PHE A 12 13.20 -24.87 -13.51
N PHE A 13 12.02 -24.99 -14.13
CA PHE A 13 11.58 -26.24 -14.74
C PHE A 13 12.47 -26.68 -15.90
N VAL A 14 12.82 -25.75 -16.80
CA VAL A 14 13.74 -26.01 -17.92
C VAL A 14 15.13 -26.37 -17.41
N LEU A 15 15.64 -25.65 -16.40
CA LEU A 15 16.93 -25.99 -15.78
C LEU A 15 16.93 -27.39 -15.15
N GLY A 16 15.86 -27.75 -14.42
CA GLY A 16 15.70 -29.09 -13.87
C GLY A 16 15.66 -30.17 -14.94
N TRP A 17 14.95 -29.92 -16.05
CA TRP A 17 14.87 -30.83 -17.18
C TRP A 17 16.23 -31.04 -17.86
N VAL A 18 16.99 -29.96 -18.10
CA VAL A 18 18.34 -30.02 -18.68
C VAL A 18 19.29 -30.82 -17.80
N TYR A 19 19.19 -30.66 -16.47
CA TYR A 19 20.01 -31.41 -15.51
C TYR A 19 19.71 -32.91 -15.51
N LEU A 20 18.45 -33.28 -15.74
CA LEU A 20 18.01 -34.67 -15.68
C LEU A 20 18.35 -35.46 -16.96
N TYR A 21 18.33 -34.82 -18.13
CA TYR A 21 18.44 -35.51 -19.42
C TYR A 21 19.71 -35.21 -20.22
N ASN A 22 20.42 -34.09 -19.97
CA ASN A 22 21.49 -33.63 -20.85
C ASN A 22 22.74 -33.11 -20.09
N PRO A 23 23.52 -34.02 -19.47
CA PRO A 23 24.67 -33.63 -18.65
C PRO A 23 25.78 -32.88 -19.42
N SER A 24 25.89 -33.10 -20.73
CA SER A 24 26.86 -32.39 -21.58
C SER A 24 26.55 -30.89 -21.69
N LEU A 25 25.27 -30.51 -21.73
CA LEU A 25 24.84 -29.11 -21.74
C LEU A 25 25.09 -28.43 -20.40
N VAL A 26 24.85 -29.15 -19.29
CA VAL A 26 25.17 -28.66 -17.94
C VAL A 26 26.65 -28.31 -17.84
N LEU A 27 27.52 -29.18 -18.33
CA LEU A 27 28.97 -28.97 -18.31
C LEU A 27 29.38 -27.76 -19.16
N LYS A 28 28.79 -27.58 -20.35
CA LYS A 28 29.04 -26.40 -21.20
C LYS A 28 28.57 -25.10 -20.54
N ILE A 29 27.39 -25.10 -19.92
CA ILE A 29 26.85 -23.93 -19.19
C ILE A 29 27.76 -23.60 -18.00
N ASN A 30 28.23 -24.60 -17.26
CA ASN A 30 29.14 -24.41 -16.13
C ASN A 30 30.51 -23.89 -16.58
N GLN A 31 31.08 -24.43 -17.67
CA GLN A 31 32.32 -23.92 -18.25
C GLN A 31 32.18 -22.47 -18.70
N PHE A 32 31.10 -22.13 -19.42
CA PHE A 32 30.83 -20.76 -19.82
C PHE A 32 30.69 -19.83 -18.61
N ALA A 33 29.95 -20.23 -17.59
CA ALA A 33 29.81 -19.45 -16.36
C ALA A 33 31.17 -19.23 -15.68
N ARG A 34 32.03 -20.24 -15.68
CA ARG A 34 33.39 -20.16 -15.13
C ARG A 34 34.30 -19.25 -15.94
N GLU A 35 34.19 -19.24 -17.27
CA GLU A 35 35.04 -18.40 -18.12
C GLU A 35 34.57 -16.95 -18.21
N ALA A 36 33.24 -16.73 -18.21
CA ALA A 36 32.66 -15.40 -18.39
C ALA A 36 32.45 -14.66 -17.05
N VAL A 37 31.91 -15.33 -16.03
CA VAL A 37 31.47 -14.70 -14.77
C VAL A 37 32.44 -14.98 -13.62
N PHE A 38 32.91 -16.21 -13.51
CA PHE A 38 33.75 -16.67 -12.38
C PHE A 38 35.19 -16.96 -12.77
N ASN A 39 35.72 -16.22 -13.75
CA ASN A 39 37.10 -16.43 -14.18
C ASN A 39 38.04 -16.05 -13.04
N ASP A 40 38.88 -16.99 -12.59
CA ASP A 40 39.73 -16.82 -11.40
C ASP A 40 40.58 -15.54 -11.48
N ARG A 41 41.03 -15.17 -12.68
CA ARG A 41 41.79 -13.93 -12.90
C ARG A 41 40.93 -12.68 -12.71
N PHE A 42 39.71 -12.69 -13.24
CA PHE A 42 38.77 -11.57 -13.13
C PHE A 42 38.26 -11.43 -11.68
N LEU A 43 38.00 -12.55 -11.01
CA LEU A 43 37.53 -12.58 -9.63
C LEU A 43 38.60 -12.00 -8.68
N LEU A 44 39.87 -12.32 -8.90
CA LEU A 44 40.96 -11.80 -8.07
C LEU A 44 41.26 -10.32 -8.32
N LEU A 45 41.16 -9.85 -9.56
CA LEU A 45 41.43 -8.46 -9.93
C LEU A 45 40.27 -7.51 -9.59
N GLU A 46 39.02 -7.95 -9.77
CA GLU A 46 37.84 -7.09 -9.70
C GLU A 46 36.87 -7.44 -8.57
N ARG A 47 37.23 -8.33 -7.62
CA ARG A 47 36.32 -8.77 -6.52
C ARG A 47 35.49 -7.66 -5.90
N LYS A 48 36.10 -6.49 -5.63
CA LYS A 48 35.43 -5.36 -4.98
C LYS A 48 34.30 -4.78 -5.85
N LYS A 49 34.51 -4.65 -7.16
CA LYS A 49 33.48 -4.16 -8.10
C LYS A 49 32.33 -5.15 -8.20
N LEU A 50 32.66 -6.45 -8.25
CA LEU A 50 31.67 -7.52 -8.27
C LEU A 50 30.84 -7.52 -6.98
N SER A 51 31.47 -7.36 -5.82
CA SER A 51 30.77 -7.23 -4.54
C SER A 51 29.83 -6.03 -4.52
N ILE A 52 30.25 -4.86 -5.00
CA ILE A 52 29.40 -3.67 -5.08
C ILE A 52 28.19 -3.94 -5.98
N LEU A 53 28.38 -4.56 -7.15
CA LEU A 53 27.28 -4.93 -8.04
C LEU A 53 26.26 -5.84 -7.33
N PHE A 54 26.73 -6.88 -6.63
CA PHE A 54 25.85 -7.80 -5.89
C PHE A 54 25.15 -7.12 -4.72
N PHE A 55 25.82 -6.22 -4.00
CA PHE A 55 25.18 -5.42 -2.96
C PHE A 55 24.11 -4.50 -3.53
N CYS A 56 24.39 -3.81 -4.65
CA CYS A 56 23.39 -3.00 -5.35
C CYS A 56 22.20 -3.85 -5.78
N ALA A 57 22.43 -5.01 -6.41
CA ALA A 57 21.37 -5.93 -6.80
C ALA A 57 20.55 -6.43 -5.61
N SER A 58 21.20 -6.73 -4.48
CA SER A 58 20.55 -7.14 -3.22
C SER A 58 19.66 -6.03 -2.65
N PHE A 59 20.18 -4.79 -2.52
CA PHE A 59 19.40 -3.65 -2.07
C PHE A 59 18.20 -3.37 -2.98
N LEU A 60 18.39 -3.50 -4.29
CA LEU A 60 17.33 -3.30 -5.29
C LEU A 60 16.24 -4.38 -5.16
N ALA A 61 16.64 -5.64 -4.98
CA ALA A 61 15.71 -6.74 -4.72
C ALA A 61 14.98 -6.60 -3.38
N LEU A 62 15.66 -6.17 -2.31
CA LEU A 62 15.06 -5.90 -1.01
C LEU A 62 14.07 -4.74 -1.07
N TYR A 63 14.40 -3.67 -1.80
CA TYR A 63 13.49 -2.55 -2.02
C TYR A 63 12.24 -2.96 -2.82
N MET A 64 12.41 -3.76 -3.89
CA MET A 64 11.30 -4.34 -4.63
C MET A 64 10.45 -5.27 -3.76
N GLY A 65 11.07 -6.06 -2.88
CA GLY A 65 10.38 -6.90 -1.90
C GLY A 65 9.57 -6.07 -0.90
N TYR A 66 10.20 -5.06 -0.29
CA TYR A 66 9.57 -4.16 0.68
C TYR A 66 8.37 -3.41 0.08
N SER A 67 8.52 -2.89 -1.14
CA SER A 67 7.43 -2.22 -1.88
C SER A 67 6.31 -3.17 -2.30
N SER A 68 6.59 -4.48 -2.46
CA SER A 68 5.55 -5.49 -2.73
C SER A 68 4.78 -5.94 -1.48
N ILE A 69 5.39 -5.82 -0.30
CA ILE A 69 4.78 -6.17 0.99
C ILE A 69 3.91 -5.02 1.51
N SER A 70 4.25 -3.77 1.17
CA SER A 70 3.37 -2.64 1.40
C SER A 70 2.27 -2.63 0.31
N PRO A 71 0.97 -2.73 0.66
CA PRO A 71 -0.10 -2.66 -0.33
C PRO A 71 -0.08 -1.27 -0.96
N SER A 72 0.53 -1.16 -2.15
CA SER A 72 0.71 0.11 -2.87
C SER A 72 -0.60 0.65 -3.44
N GLU A 73 -1.65 -0.18 -3.53
CA GLU A 73 -3.02 0.24 -3.88
C GLU A 73 -3.62 1.17 -2.80
N ASP A 74 -3.31 0.97 -1.52
CA ASP A 74 -3.79 1.84 -0.43
C ASP A 74 -3.21 3.25 -0.54
N SER A 75 -1.99 3.41 -1.07
CA SER A 75 -1.32 4.71 -1.06
C SER A 75 -1.94 5.69 -2.07
N PHE A 76 -2.24 5.25 -3.29
CA PHE A 76 -2.85 6.13 -4.30
C PHE A 76 -4.30 6.48 -3.93
N GLU A 77 -5.11 5.49 -3.52
CA GLU A 77 -6.46 5.75 -3.03
C GLU A 77 -6.45 6.59 -1.75
N ALA A 78 -5.55 6.34 -0.80
CA ALA A 78 -5.46 7.15 0.41
C ALA A 78 -5.08 8.62 0.11
N HIS A 79 -4.22 8.88 -0.88
CA HIS A 79 -3.89 10.26 -1.25
C HIS A 79 -5.10 10.96 -1.90
N THR A 80 -5.81 10.28 -2.80
CA THR A 80 -7.02 10.81 -3.41
C THR A 80 -8.15 11.01 -2.41
N VAL A 81 -8.37 10.05 -1.51
CA VAL A 81 -9.37 10.13 -0.42
C VAL A 81 -9.02 11.25 0.56
N SER A 82 -7.75 11.40 0.94
CA SER A 82 -7.28 12.48 1.82
C SER A 82 -7.51 13.86 1.20
N HIS A 83 -7.22 14.02 -0.10
CA HIS A 83 -7.53 15.25 -0.83
C HIS A 83 -9.04 15.54 -0.88
N ARG A 84 -9.88 14.53 -1.16
CA ARG A 84 -11.35 14.70 -1.16
C ARG A 84 -11.89 15.05 0.23
N ILE A 85 -11.33 14.48 1.30
CA ILE A 85 -11.65 14.84 2.70
C ILE A 85 -11.32 16.30 2.97
N TYR A 86 -10.15 16.76 2.49
CA TYR A 86 -9.73 18.15 2.67
C TYR A 86 -10.69 19.13 1.99
N LEU A 87 -11.09 18.86 0.74
CA LEU A 87 -12.10 19.68 0.04
C LEU A 87 -13.44 19.70 0.77
N ALA A 88 -13.90 18.56 1.28
CA ALA A 88 -15.13 18.49 2.08
C ALA A 88 -15.01 19.30 3.40
N MET A 89 -13.83 19.31 4.01
CA MET A 89 -13.55 20.11 5.21
C MET A 89 -13.56 21.61 4.91
N LEU A 90 -13.04 22.02 3.75
CA LEU A 90 -13.09 23.42 3.33
C LEU A 90 -14.54 23.88 3.18
N ASP A 91 -15.39 23.09 2.53
CA ASP A 91 -16.82 23.41 2.41
C ASP A 91 -17.50 23.55 3.77
N LEU A 92 -17.17 22.67 4.73
CA LEU A 92 -17.68 22.75 6.09
C LEU A 92 -17.27 24.08 6.77
N ARG A 93 -16.02 24.51 6.60
CA ARG A 93 -15.51 25.78 7.15
C ARG A 93 -16.13 27.00 6.45
N SER A 94 -16.40 26.89 5.16
CA SER A 94 -17.09 27.91 4.36
C SER A 94 -18.60 27.94 4.58
N HIS A 95 -19.13 27.22 5.58
CA HIS A 95 -20.57 27.13 5.89
C HIS A 95 -21.42 26.50 4.77
N ASN A 96 -20.79 25.88 3.77
CA ASN A 96 -21.43 25.16 2.67
C ASN A 96 -21.80 23.73 3.09
N TYR A 97 -22.65 23.60 4.12
CA TYR A 97 -22.90 22.33 4.80
C TYR A 97 -23.49 21.24 3.89
N GLN A 98 -24.39 21.60 2.98
CA GLN A 98 -25.00 20.66 2.03
C GLN A 98 -23.94 20.07 1.10
N SER A 99 -23.03 20.91 0.61
CA SER A 99 -21.92 20.49 -0.26
C SER A 99 -20.93 19.60 0.51
N ALA A 100 -20.57 20.00 1.73
CA ALA A 100 -19.71 19.19 2.60
C ALA A 100 -20.32 17.80 2.87
N ALA A 101 -21.62 17.73 3.17
CA ALA A 101 -22.32 16.48 3.43
C ALA A 101 -22.34 15.56 2.20
N GLN A 102 -22.57 16.12 1.00
CA GLN A 102 -22.51 15.36 -0.25
C GLN A 102 -21.10 14.81 -0.50
N LYS A 103 -20.06 15.64 -0.35
CA LYS A 103 -18.67 15.21 -0.56
C LYS A 103 -18.26 14.11 0.43
N TYR A 104 -18.64 14.23 1.71
CA TYR A 104 -18.35 13.18 2.69
C TYR A 104 -19.12 11.88 2.40
N ARG A 105 -20.38 11.94 1.97
CA ARG A 105 -21.13 10.74 1.56
C ARG A 105 -20.49 10.04 0.37
N ALA A 106 -20.07 10.78 -0.65
CA ALA A 106 -19.39 10.23 -1.81
C ALA A 106 -18.03 9.57 -1.48
N ILE A 107 -17.40 9.95 -0.38
CA ILE A 107 -16.19 9.27 0.13
C ILE A 107 -16.58 7.98 0.87
N LEU A 108 -17.68 8.01 1.63
CA LEU A 108 -18.19 6.85 2.36
C LEU A 108 -18.81 5.77 1.46
N GLU A 109 -19.24 6.12 0.24
CA GLU A 109 -19.65 5.13 -0.76
C GLU A 109 -18.47 4.24 -1.19
N ALA A 110 -17.28 4.83 -1.36
CA ALA A 110 -16.07 4.09 -1.68
C ALA A 110 -15.42 3.45 -0.44
N ALA A 111 -15.44 4.15 0.70
CA ALA A 111 -14.82 3.72 1.95
C ALA A 111 -15.80 3.84 3.14
N PRO A 112 -16.71 2.85 3.32
CA PRO A 112 -17.83 2.93 4.29
C PRO A 112 -17.45 3.11 5.76
N ASN A 113 -16.22 2.75 6.10
CA ASN A 113 -15.69 2.82 7.47
C ASN A 113 -14.58 3.87 7.61
N ASN A 114 -14.42 4.79 6.65
CA ASN A 114 -13.41 5.83 6.76
C ASN A 114 -13.71 6.78 7.94
N ILE A 115 -12.86 6.75 8.97
CA ILE A 115 -13.06 7.51 10.21
C ILE A 115 -13.14 9.03 9.99
N TYR A 116 -12.34 9.57 9.07
CA TYR A 116 -12.28 11.01 8.80
C TYR A 116 -13.54 11.49 8.10
N ALA A 117 -14.04 10.72 7.12
CA ALA A 117 -15.27 11.05 6.42
C ALA A 117 -16.51 10.91 7.33
N LEU A 118 -16.56 9.88 8.20
CA LEU A 118 -17.64 9.73 9.19
C LEU A 118 -17.63 10.88 10.21
N LYS A 119 -16.46 11.26 10.74
CA LYS A 119 -16.32 12.41 11.66
C LYS A 119 -16.72 13.72 10.97
N GLY A 120 -16.26 13.91 9.73
CA GLY A 120 -16.60 15.07 8.89
C GLY A 120 -18.11 15.19 8.70
N LEU A 121 -18.75 14.11 8.26
CA LEU A 121 -20.21 14.07 8.04
C LEU A 121 -21.01 14.32 9.33
N ALA A 122 -20.58 13.75 10.46
CA ALA A 122 -21.23 13.97 11.75
C ALA A 122 -21.14 15.44 12.18
N ARG A 123 -19.97 16.07 12.03
CA ARG A 123 -19.77 17.51 12.28
C ARG A 123 -20.61 18.37 11.34
N THR A 124 -20.68 18.01 10.07
CA THR A 124 -21.53 18.69 9.09
C THR A 124 -23.00 18.62 9.48
N TYR A 125 -23.52 17.45 9.85
CA TYR A 125 -24.92 17.35 10.31
C TYR A 125 -25.19 18.13 11.59
N PHE A 126 -24.23 18.16 12.51
CA PHE A 126 -24.35 18.97 13.71
C PHE A 126 -24.43 20.46 13.37
N ALA A 127 -23.58 20.94 12.45
CA ALA A 127 -23.61 22.32 11.97
C ALA A 127 -24.89 22.67 11.20
N MET A 128 -25.52 21.68 10.54
CA MET A 128 -26.84 21.83 9.92
C MET A 128 -28.02 21.82 10.92
N GLY A 129 -27.75 21.74 12.23
CA GLY A 129 -28.78 21.62 13.27
C GLY A 129 -29.39 20.23 13.41
N ASN A 130 -28.89 19.23 12.66
CA ASN A 130 -29.37 17.85 12.73
C ASN A 130 -28.56 17.02 13.74
N ALA A 131 -28.69 17.38 15.01
CA ALA A 131 -27.98 16.71 16.11
C ALA A 131 -28.32 15.21 16.22
N LYS A 132 -29.54 14.80 15.84
CA LYS A 132 -29.98 13.40 15.84
C LYS A 132 -29.12 12.56 14.89
N ARG A 133 -29.02 12.96 13.62
CA ARG A 133 -28.18 12.24 12.63
C ARG A 133 -26.70 12.28 12.98
N ALA A 134 -26.21 13.40 13.53
CA ALA A 134 -24.83 13.48 14.01
C ALA A 134 -24.56 12.45 15.11
N ARG A 135 -25.47 12.32 16.08
CA ARG A 135 -25.37 11.35 17.17
C ARG A 135 -25.35 9.92 16.65
N ASP A 136 -26.22 9.55 15.72
CA ASP A 136 -26.28 8.20 15.13
C ASP A 136 -24.93 7.80 14.50
N ILE A 137 -24.28 8.74 13.81
CA ILE A 137 -22.97 8.51 13.20
C ILE A 137 -21.87 8.39 14.26
N TYR A 138 -21.89 9.22 15.30
CA TYR A 138 -20.93 9.11 16.40
C TYR A 138 -21.10 7.81 17.22
N VAL A 139 -22.33 7.30 17.35
CA VAL A 139 -22.59 5.97 17.93
C VAL A 139 -22.02 4.85 17.05
N ARG A 140 -22.15 4.95 15.72
CA ARG A 140 -21.50 4.01 14.81
C ARG A 140 -19.98 4.09 14.93
N LEU A 141 -19.42 5.30 14.97
CA LEU A 141 -17.98 5.54 15.12
C LEU A 141 -17.43 4.96 16.45
N SER A 142 -18.17 5.08 17.55
CA SER A 142 -17.69 4.58 18.85
C SER A 142 -17.67 3.05 18.91
N ARG A 143 -18.53 2.37 18.15
CA ARG A 143 -18.50 0.90 17.99
C ARG A 143 -17.34 0.44 17.13
N LEU A 144 -17.05 1.16 16.04
CA LEU A 144 -15.95 0.83 15.12
C LEU A 144 -14.58 1.19 15.70
N TYR A 145 -14.50 2.27 16.48
CA TYR A 145 -13.25 2.79 17.05
C TYR A 145 -13.38 3.04 18.56
N PRO A 146 -13.41 1.99 19.41
CA PRO A 146 -13.68 2.10 20.84
C PRO A 146 -12.62 2.90 21.64
N HIS A 147 -11.40 2.98 21.11
CA HIS A 147 -10.27 3.67 21.72
C HIS A 147 -10.15 5.15 21.34
N ASP A 148 -10.97 5.64 20.41
CA ASP A 148 -10.93 7.03 19.99
C ASP A 148 -11.56 7.95 21.05
N THR A 149 -10.69 8.63 21.81
CA THR A 149 -11.09 9.53 22.89
C THR A 149 -11.85 10.75 22.38
N GLN A 150 -11.63 11.17 21.13
CA GLN A 150 -12.31 12.30 20.54
C GLN A 150 -13.75 11.96 20.16
N VAL A 151 -14.00 10.77 19.62
CA VAL A 151 -15.36 10.27 19.35
C VAL A 151 -16.20 10.23 20.63
N LYS A 152 -15.62 9.75 21.74
CA LYS A 152 -16.30 9.75 23.05
C LYS A 152 -16.68 11.15 23.51
N LYS A 153 -15.75 12.11 23.44
CA LYS A 153 -16.01 13.51 23.83
C LYS A 153 -17.12 14.16 23.00
N GLU A 154 -17.11 13.98 21.68
CA GLU A 154 -18.13 14.54 20.79
C GLU A 154 -19.51 13.89 21.04
N LEU A 155 -19.55 12.59 21.33
CA LEU A 155 -20.79 11.90 21.67
C LEU A 155 -21.39 12.40 22.99
N GLU A 156 -20.57 12.64 24.02
CA GLU A 156 -21.02 13.24 25.28
C GLU A 156 -21.55 14.66 25.10
N LYS A 157 -20.89 15.48 24.26
CA LYS A 157 -21.37 16.82 23.90
C LYS A 157 -22.75 16.79 23.26
N LEU A 158 -23.03 15.78 22.44
CA LEU A 158 -24.30 15.61 21.74
C LEU A 158 -25.41 15.03 22.62
N LYS A 159 -25.15 14.57 23.84
CA LYS A 159 -26.15 14.03 24.78
C LYS A 159 -26.84 15.12 25.62
N LYS A 160 -26.14 16.24 25.86
CA LYS A 160 -26.69 17.44 26.50
C LYS A 160 -27.66 18.16 25.56
#